data_AF-A0A096FBF4-F1
#
_entry.id   AF-A0A096FBF4-F1
#
_cell.length_a   1.000
_cell.length_b   1.000
_cell.length_c   1.000
_cell.angle_alpha   90.00
_cell.angle_beta   90.00
_cell.angle_gamma   90.00
#
_symmetry.space_group_name_H-M   'P 1'
#
loop_
_entity.id
_entity.type
_entity.pdbx_description
1 polymer ?
#
loop_
_entity_poly.entity_id
_entity_poly.type
_entity_poly.pdbx_seq_one_letter_code
_entity_poly.pdbx_strand_id
1 'polypeptide(L)'
;MAMNSIQPALRRVARVAVPALALALPLAHAMAQTLPAAFKPTVLHKFGGENKGGAKPAVPPVLAADGRLYGHTFLGASPSAGAFWGQGTVYGLDTTGANHRFELLGSIYQGSTPLVPTADGGFLGAGNGAVPPGGNFWETAAVVFSIKDGKAVALPAPSFKPLGSMALDTAGNLYMGSGESASACGVNTTANILWRMNADRSYSKVVDFCQYEQQQGNKQLHPKGGAPVASVWSSKDQALYVLTGVSADGVVDSTLTTDYQGRSVGTLVKLSKAAIEEGVAGKGALDSSKVELLHTFMRARDGEPTAKGARVVGMVEVGEWLYGTTQFNAPTAGNAMDNRYGGTIWRVKKSDPKSFAVVHYFRGAGTVGLDGTAQADGSAPSGPLVLAADGNIYGTTATDGSTMNTPKTGLGTPYGAGTLYRIKVGATADHADDSYEVLHRFDMGSEGGSLTGLSAGAVAGGVQKLYGAANVGGDGQPVTTTATAPGNGTIFSFDVPLPTASFSEALTASVDTAAVGSSIHLSWSTTQASSCTASGAWSGAQQTSGSKVPVVLAVEGENSFSLTCSSQNDGQPVTSKVTVQGTAVTQPGTGSGGSTETGNSSNGGGGGGPLSAWLLAPLAALAWARRRSLKSSPN
;
A
#
# COMPACT_ATOMS: atom_id res chain seq x y z
N MET A 1 37.36 -74.19 28.20
CA MET A 1 36.83 -74.41 26.82
C MET A 1 37.73 -73.70 25.84
N ALA A 2 38.06 -74.35 24.74
CA ALA A 2 39.28 -74.21 23.95
C ALA A 2 39.38 -72.99 22.99
N MET A 3 40.62 -72.79 22.53
CA MET A 3 41.20 -71.79 21.61
C MET A 3 40.77 -71.88 20.12
N ASN A 4 41.29 -70.90 19.34
CA ASN A 4 41.53 -70.80 17.88
C ASN A 4 40.46 -70.05 17.06
N SER A 5 40.72 -68.90 16.41
CA SER A 5 41.66 -68.56 15.30
C SER A 5 41.35 -69.29 13.98
N ILE A 6 41.18 -68.54 12.87
CA ILE A 6 41.68 -68.77 11.48
C ILE A 6 40.91 -67.87 10.48
N GLN A 7 41.64 -67.03 9.72
CA GLN A 7 41.26 -66.38 8.44
C GLN A 7 41.47 -67.38 7.25
N PRO A 8 41.43 -67.00 5.96
CA PRO A 8 40.40 -66.41 5.09
C PRO A 8 40.13 -67.31 3.84
N ALA A 9 39.22 -66.94 2.93
CA ALA A 9 39.23 -67.50 1.57
C ALA A 9 38.76 -66.48 0.50
N LEU A 10 39.70 -66.13 -0.38
CA LEU A 10 39.49 -65.43 -1.65
C LEU A 10 38.84 -66.36 -2.69
N ARG A 11 37.96 -65.82 -3.56
CA ARG A 11 37.87 -66.21 -4.98
C ARG A 11 37.58 -65.00 -5.87
N ARG A 12 38.20 -65.02 -7.06
CA ARG A 12 38.49 -63.91 -7.97
C ARG A 12 37.36 -63.57 -8.95
N VAL A 13 37.20 -62.27 -9.17
CA VAL A 13 37.11 -61.47 -10.43
C VAL A 13 36.38 -62.03 -11.65
N ALA A 14 35.40 -61.25 -12.13
CA ALA A 14 35.29 -60.88 -13.54
C ALA A 14 34.87 -59.40 -13.64
N ARG A 15 35.79 -58.55 -14.10
CA ARG A 15 35.53 -57.16 -14.49
C ARG A 15 34.93 -57.17 -15.89
N VAL A 16 33.75 -56.57 -16.07
CA VAL A 16 33.29 -56.08 -17.37
C VAL A 16 33.19 -54.57 -17.25
N ALA A 17 34.07 -53.88 -17.99
CA ALA A 17 34.03 -52.44 -18.14
C ALA A 17 33.02 -52.09 -19.24
N VAL A 18 32.07 -51.21 -18.93
CA VAL A 18 31.19 -50.55 -19.90
C VAL A 18 31.36 -49.04 -19.69
N PRO A 19 31.59 -48.24 -20.74
CA PRO A 19 32.02 -46.87 -20.62
C PRO A 19 30.89 -45.96 -20.11
N ALA A 20 31.25 -45.01 -19.26
CA ALA A 20 30.35 -43.99 -18.74
C ALA A 20 29.90 -43.05 -19.86
N LEU A 21 28.62 -43.12 -20.22
CA LEU A 21 27.95 -42.09 -21.00
C LEU A 21 27.54 -40.97 -20.03
N ALA A 22 28.32 -39.89 -20.01
CA ALA A 22 28.01 -38.70 -19.22
C ALA A 22 26.77 -38.00 -19.80
N LEU A 23 25.60 -38.33 -19.27
CA LEU A 23 24.39 -37.52 -19.44
C LEU A 23 24.56 -36.23 -18.64
N ALA A 24 24.83 -35.14 -19.36
CA ALA A 24 24.79 -33.79 -18.84
C ALA A 24 23.34 -33.45 -18.43
N LEU A 25 23.00 -33.69 -17.17
CA LEU A 25 21.82 -33.11 -16.53
C LEU A 25 22.08 -31.61 -16.33
N PRO A 26 21.15 -30.72 -16.71
CA PRO A 26 21.26 -29.33 -16.32
C PRO A 26 21.11 -29.25 -14.80
N LEU A 27 22.20 -28.90 -14.12
CA LEU A 27 22.16 -28.43 -12.74
C LEU A 27 21.29 -27.17 -12.71
N ALA A 28 20.01 -27.35 -12.43
CA ALA A 28 19.13 -26.28 -11.98
C ALA A 28 19.73 -25.74 -10.68
N HIS A 29 20.55 -24.70 -10.80
CA HIS A 29 20.92 -23.86 -9.68
C HIS A 29 19.64 -23.20 -9.20
N ALA A 30 19.03 -23.77 -8.16
CA ALA A 30 18.12 -23.05 -7.32
C ALA A 30 18.92 -21.93 -6.66
N MET A 31 19.01 -20.79 -7.35
CA MET A 31 19.42 -19.54 -6.71
C MET A 31 18.37 -19.27 -5.63
N ALA A 32 18.74 -19.50 -4.37
CA ALA A 32 18.09 -18.83 -3.27
C ALA A 32 18.23 -17.33 -3.57
N GLN A 33 17.17 -16.72 -4.07
CA GLN A 33 17.12 -15.28 -4.28
C GLN A 33 17.26 -14.64 -2.90
N THR A 34 18.46 -14.22 -2.55
CA THR A 34 18.67 -13.31 -1.42
C THR A 34 17.91 -12.05 -1.75
N LEU A 35 16.74 -11.87 -1.12
CA LEU A 35 15.97 -10.63 -1.21
C LEU A 35 16.93 -9.46 -0.91
N PRO A 36 16.93 -8.40 -1.74
CA PRO A 36 17.83 -7.27 -1.54
C PRO A 36 17.62 -6.66 -0.15
N ALA A 37 18.69 -6.06 0.41
CA ALA A 37 18.70 -5.43 1.73
C ALA A 37 17.65 -4.30 1.93
N ALA A 38 16.88 -3.95 0.91
CA ALA A 38 15.91 -2.84 0.91
C ALA A 38 14.70 -3.05 1.83
N PHE A 39 14.25 -4.30 2.05
CA PHE A 39 13.01 -4.57 2.78
C PHE A 39 13.19 -5.08 4.22
N LYS A 40 14.43 -5.03 4.73
CA LYS A 40 14.67 -5.32 6.15
C LYS A 40 14.06 -4.18 7.00
N PRO A 41 13.16 -4.48 7.96
CA PRO A 41 12.55 -3.46 8.77
C PRO A 41 13.55 -2.81 9.71
N THR A 42 13.45 -1.49 9.86
CA THR A 42 14.10 -0.74 10.92
C THR A 42 13.12 -0.62 12.08
N VAL A 43 13.43 -1.26 13.21
CA VAL A 43 12.65 -1.11 14.45
C VAL A 43 12.90 0.28 15.01
N LEU A 44 11.85 1.11 15.00
CA LEU A 44 11.87 2.48 15.51
C LEU A 44 11.55 2.54 17.00
N HIS A 45 10.74 1.61 17.48
CA HIS A 45 10.28 1.60 18.85
C HIS A 45 9.98 0.20 19.37
N LYS A 46 10.23 -0.02 20.66
CA LYS A 46 9.90 -1.24 21.40
C LYS A 46 9.09 -0.86 22.62
N PHE A 47 7.87 -1.37 22.70
CA PHE A 47 6.99 -1.08 23.83
C PHE A 47 7.53 -1.76 25.10
N GLY A 48 7.48 -1.04 26.22
CA GLY A 48 7.99 -1.55 27.50
C GLY A 48 6.95 -2.32 28.33
N GLY A 49 5.68 -2.30 27.91
CA GLY A 49 4.57 -2.93 28.64
C GLY A 49 3.79 -1.94 29.50
N GLU A 50 2.98 -2.50 30.41
CA GLU A 50 2.28 -1.74 31.44
C GLU A 50 3.30 -0.87 32.20
N ASN A 51 3.00 0.42 32.40
CA ASN A 51 3.86 1.42 33.06
C ASN A 51 5.09 1.89 32.27
N LYS A 52 5.27 1.45 31.01
CA LYS A 52 6.43 1.80 30.18
C LYS A 52 6.03 2.15 28.74
N GLY A 53 4.99 2.98 28.59
CA GLY A 53 4.56 3.51 27.29
C GLY A 53 3.47 2.70 26.57
N GLY A 54 2.86 1.72 27.24
CA GLY A 54 1.78 0.88 26.68
C GLY A 54 2.32 -0.44 26.11
N ALA A 55 1.41 -1.27 25.59
CA ALA A 55 1.76 -2.55 24.98
C ALA A 55 0.75 -2.96 23.91
N LYS A 56 1.16 -3.82 22.98
CA LYS A 56 0.30 -4.41 21.96
C LYS A 56 -0.30 -3.33 21.05
N PRO A 57 0.53 -2.63 20.24
CA PRO A 57 -0.01 -1.72 19.22
C PRO A 57 -0.98 -2.51 18.34
N ALA A 58 -2.20 -1.99 18.20
CA ALA A 58 -3.30 -2.70 17.55
C ALA A 58 -3.45 -2.37 16.06
N VAL A 59 -2.84 -1.26 15.62
CA VAL A 59 -2.86 -0.73 14.26
C VAL A 59 -1.52 -0.05 13.96
N PRO A 60 -1.11 0.09 12.69
CA PRO A 60 0.07 0.87 12.35
C PRO A 60 -0.09 2.33 12.80
N PRO A 61 1.02 2.99 13.20
CA PRO A 61 0.98 4.42 13.44
C PRO A 61 0.84 5.17 12.12
N VAL A 62 0.35 6.40 12.14
CA VAL A 62 0.22 7.27 10.95
C VAL A 62 1.14 8.47 11.12
N LEU A 63 1.86 8.83 10.05
CA LEU A 63 2.72 10.01 10.03
C LEU A 63 1.87 11.28 9.90
N ALA A 64 2.08 12.23 10.81
CA ALA A 64 1.44 13.53 10.82
C ALA A 64 2.26 14.60 10.14
N ALA A 65 1.60 15.73 9.84
CA ALA A 65 2.22 16.90 9.23
C ALA A 65 3.30 17.54 10.12
N ASP A 66 3.26 17.32 11.43
CA ASP A 66 4.29 17.77 12.37
C ASP A 66 5.54 16.85 12.37
N GLY A 67 5.56 15.82 11.53
CA GLY A 67 6.67 14.86 11.40
C GLY A 67 6.66 13.76 12.47
N ARG A 68 5.61 13.65 13.28
CA ARG A 68 5.49 12.60 14.31
C ARG A 68 4.57 11.46 13.86
N LEU A 69 4.84 10.27 14.38
CA LEU A 69 4.02 9.07 14.23
C LEU A 69 3.01 8.99 15.37
N TYR A 70 1.73 8.97 15.05
CA TYR A 70 0.66 8.81 16.02
C TYR A 70 0.00 7.45 15.89
N GLY A 71 -0.34 6.83 17.02
CA GLY A 71 -1.03 5.56 17.02
C GLY A 71 -1.59 5.25 18.40
N HIS A 72 -2.06 4.02 18.57
CA HIS A 72 -2.57 3.58 19.85
C HIS A 72 -2.24 2.11 20.16
N THR A 73 -2.24 1.80 21.45
CA THR A 73 -1.98 0.48 22.00
C THR A 73 -3.24 -0.14 22.57
N PHE A 74 -3.25 -1.47 22.70
CA PHE A 74 -4.31 -2.21 23.36
C PHE A 74 -4.17 -2.22 24.90
N LEU A 75 -2.94 -2.30 25.42
CA LEU A 75 -2.66 -2.15 26.87
C LEU A 75 -2.08 -0.77 27.17
N GLY A 76 -2.47 -0.23 28.32
CA GLY A 76 -2.09 1.11 28.77
C GLY A 76 -0.77 1.22 29.50
N ALA A 77 -0.36 2.47 29.72
CA ALA A 77 0.83 2.81 30.49
C ALA A 77 0.56 3.15 31.98
N SER A 78 -0.62 2.84 32.53
CA SER A 78 -1.03 3.30 33.89
C SER A 78 -0.94 2.20 34.97
N PRO A 79 -0.26 2.44 36.11
CA PRO A 79 -0.05 1.43 37.17
C PRO A 79 -1.29 1.17 38.02
N SER A 80 -2.23 2.10 38.05
CA SER A 80 -3.55 1.95 38.66
C SER A 80 -4.48 1.01 37.88
N ALA A 81 -4.04 0.50 36.72
CA ALA A 81 -4.82 -0.39 35.86
C ALA A 81 -4.85 -1.86 36.33
N GLY A 82 -4.33 -2.20 37.52
CA GLY A 82 -4.31 -3.58 38.03
C GLY A 82 -5.68 -4.26 38.19
N ALA A 83 -6.78 -3.49 38.09
CA ALA A 83 -8.16 -4.00 38.05
C ALA A 83 -8.80 -3.95 36.65
N PHE A 84 -8.10 -3.43 35.63
CA PHE A 84 -8.66 -3.04 34.34
C PHE A 84 -7.86 -3.65 33.18
N TRP A 85 -8.30 -4.79 32.65
CA TRP A 85 -7.72 -5.40 31.45
C TRP A 85 -7.88 -4.47 30.23
N GLY A 86 -6.82 -3.79 29.78
CA GLY A 86 -6.79 -3.17 28.43
C GLY A 86 -7.22 -1.70 28.28
N GLN A 87 -6.84 -0.82 29.21
CA GLN A 87 -6.89 0.63 28.98
C GLN A 87 -5.77 1.07 28.03
N GLY A 88 -5.85 0.70 26.76
CA GLY A 88 -5.02 1.19 25.66
C GLY A 88 -4.66 2.69 25.73
N THR A 89 -3.56 3.07 25.13
CA THR A 89 -3.01 4.43 25.19
C THR A 89 -2.80 4.97 23.78
N VAL A 90 -3.16 6.23 23.57
CA VAL A 90 -2.75 6.98 22.37
C VAL A 90 -1.34 7.52 22.59
N TYR A 91 -0.45 7.29 21.62
CA TYR A 91 0.97 7.69 21.67
C TYR A 91 1.35 8.59 20.49
N GLY A 92 2.43 9.35 20.65
CA GLY A 92 3.12 10.08 19.58
C GLY A 92 4.64 9.85 19.63
N LEU A 93 5.27 9.49 18.51
CA LEU A 93 6.67 9.11 18.39
C LEU A 93 7.40 9.97 17.33
N ASP A 94 8.70 10.20 17.50
CA ASP A 94 9.54 10.73 16.41
C ASP A 94 9.89 9.60 15.41
N THR A 95 9.99 9.94 14.14
CA THR A 95 10.34 9.03 13.03
C THR A 95 11.77 8.50 13.11
N THR A 96 12.65 9.15 13.85
CA THR A 96 14.05 8.72 14.03
C THR A 96 14.22 7.63 15.09
N GLY A 97 13.25 7.47 15.99
CA GLY A 97 13.41 6.64 17.19
C GLY A 97 14.55 7.11 18.12
N ALA A 98 15.16 8.29 17.91
CA ALA A 98 16.28 8.75 18.74
C ALA A 98 15.82 9.60 19.94
N ASN A 99 14.68 10.27 19.81
CA ASN A 99 14.10 11.12 20.85
C ASN A 99 12.74 10.57 21.31
N HIS A 100 12.78 9.57 22.19
CA HIS A 100 11.60 8.92 22.76
C HIS A 100 10.94 9.82 23.82
N ARG A 101 10.13 10.79 23.41
CA ARG A 101 9.11 11.34 24.30
C ARG A 101 7.81 10.58 24.05
N PHE A 102 7.53 9.61 24.91
CA PHE A 102 6.18 9.07 25.03
C PHE A 102 5.28 10.18 25.54
N GLU A 103 4.54 10.80 24.65
CA GLU A 103 3.45 11.69 25.05
C GLU A 103 2.19 10.82 25.18
N LEU A 104 1.74 10.62 26.42
CA LEU A 104 0.45 10.00 26.70
C LEU A 104 -0.64 10.99 26.26
N LEU A 105 -1.30 10.70 25.14
CA LEU A 105 -2.28 11.62 24.57
C LEU A 105 -3.69 11.35 25.08
N GLY A 106 -3.95 10.17 25.66
CA GLY A 106 -5.23 9.74 26.22
C GLY A 106 -5.35 8.22 26.35
N SER A 107 -6.44 7.75 26.98
CA SER A 107 -6.76 6.32 27.14
C SER A 107 -7.94 5.89 26.28
N ILE A 108 -7.85 4.70 25.69
CA ILE A 108 -8.92 4.02 24.94
C ILE A 108 -9.03 2.57 25.44
N TYR A 109 -10.19 1.95 25.32
CA TYR A 109 -10.40 0.53 25.64
C TYR A 109 -10.50 -0.28 24.31
N GLN A 110 -10.53 -1.60 24.38
CA GLN A 110 -10.30 -2.52 23.23
C GLN A 110 -11.05 -2.21 21.91
N GLY A 111 -10.57 -2.75 20.77
CA GLY A 111 -11.33 -2.77 19.51
C GLY A 111 -11.18 -1.51 18.66
N SER A 112 -9.96 -0.98 18.59
CA SER A 112 -9.67 0.31 17.98
C SER A 112 -9.43 0.21 16.47
N THR A 113 -9.96 1.17 15.72
CA THR A 113 -9.79 1.30 14.28
C THR A 113 -8.44 1.95 13.94
N PRO A 114 -7.93 1.78 12.70
CA PRO A 114 -6.83 2.59 12.20
C PRO A 114 -7.17 4.09 12.29
N LEU A 115 -6.15 4.92 12.48
CA LEU A 115 -6.31 6.37 12.46
C LEU A 115 -6.54 6.84 11.02
N VAL A 116 -7.54 7.71 10.83
CA VAL A 116 -7.85 8.32 9.54
C VAL A 116 -7.41 9.78 9.56
N PRO A 117 -6.49 10.21 8.67
CA PRO A 117 -6.08 11.62 8.58
C PRO A 117 -7.26 12.52 8.23
N THR A 118 -7.29 13.72 8.81
CA THR A 118 -8.29 14.74 8.52
C THR A 118 -7.67 15.93 7.79
N ALA A 119 -8.49 16.66 7.02
CA ALA A 119 -8.03 17.80 6.22
C ALA A 119 -7.43 18.95 7.06
N ASP A 120 -7.77 19.03 8.34
CA ASP A 120 -7.26 20.03 9.28
C ASP A 120 -5.94 19.62 9.94
N GLY A 121 -5.28 18.57 9.45
CA GLY A 121 -3.98 18.08 9.91
C GLY A 121 -4.01 17.18 11.14
N GLY A 122 -5.21 16.80 11.60
CA GLY A 122 -5.40 15.85 12.70
C GLY A 122 -5.70 14.42 12.23
N PHE A 123 -6.22 13.62 13.15
CA PHE A 123 -6.69 12.27 12.91
C PHE A 123 -7.98 11.99 13.64
N LEU A 124 -8.77 11.06 13.09
CA LEU A 124 -9.90 10.45 13.78
C LEU A 124 -9.61 8.96 13.98
N GLY A 125 -9.95 8.47 15.17
CA GLY A 125 -9.96 7.06 15.50
C GLY A 125 -11.28 6.71 16.18
N ALA A 126 -11.64 5.44 16.16
CA ALA A 126 -12.74 4.93 16.95
C ALA A 126 -12.27 3.68 17.71
N GLY A 127 -12.90 3.41 18.84
CA GLY A 127 -12.67 2.21 19.63
C GLY A 127 -13.76 2.06 20.68
N ASN A 128 -13.62 1.07 21.56
CA ASN A 128 -14.44 1.06 22.76
C ASN A 128 -13.73 1.89 23.82
N GLY A 129 -14.44 2.69 24.58
CA GLY A 129 -13.90 3.53 25.66
C GLY A 129 -13.98 2.84 27.01
N ALA A 130 -13.07 3.23 27.90
CA ALA A 130 -13.22 2.96 29.32
C ALA A 130 -14.34 3.85 29.90
N VAL A 131 -15.04 3.33 30.89
CA VAL A 131 -16.21 3.99 31.50
C VAL A 131 -15.81 5.33 32.14
N PRO A 132 -16.66 6.37 32.05
CA PRO A 132 -16.45 7.61 32.81
C PRO A 132 -16.30 7.36 34.32
N PRO A 133 -15.68 8.29 35.08
CA PRO A 133 -15.56 8.17 36.53
C PRO A 133 -16.93 7.94 37.19
N GLY A 134 -17.12 6.77 37.81
CA GLY A 134 -18.35 6.40 38.54
C GLY A 134 -19.27 5.35 37.88
N GLY A 135 -18.97 4.85 36.67
CA GLY A 135 -19.75 3.76 36.06
C GLY A 135 -19.17 2.35 36.31
N ASN A 136 -19.95 1.30 35.98
CA ASN A 136 -19.58 -0.09 36.25
C ASN A 136 -18.49 -0.60 35.31
N PHE A 137 -17.51 -1.34 35.82
CA PHE A 137 -16.33 -1.83 35.09
C PHE A 137 -16.60 -2.81 33.92
N TRP A 138 -17.83 -3.31 33.76
CA TRP A 138 -18.25 -4.12 32.59
C TRP A 138 -18.90 -3.29 31.48
N GLU A 139 -19.23 -2.03 31.74
CA GLU A 139 -19.79 -1.14 30.73
C GLU A 139 -18.66 -0.69 29.80
N THR A 140 -18.97 -0.57 28.51
CA THR A 140 -18.05 0.01 27.52
C THR A 140 -18.88 1.00 26.73
N ALA A 141 -18.35 2.20 26.52
CA ALA A 141 -18.99 3.20 25.68
C ALA A 141 -18.12 3.36 24.44
N ALA A 142 -18.66 3.25 23.23
CA ALA A 142 -17.87 3.61 22.06
C ALA A 142 -17.31 5.02 22.21
N VAL A 143 -16.05 5.17 21.81
CA VAL A 143 -15.39 6.47 21.76
C VAL A 143 -14.88 6.64 20.35
N VAL A 144 -15.41 7.65 19.67
CA VAL A 144 -14.68 8.31 18.58
C VAL A 144 -13.76 9.32 19.24
N PHE A 145 -12.52 9.41 18.81
CA PHE A 145 -11.56 10.38 19.34
C PHE A 145 -10.84 11.09 18.20
N SER A 146 -10.47 12.34 18.44
CA SER A 146 -9.61 13.10 17.54
C SER A 146 -8.21 13.23 18.14
N ILE A 147 -7.18 13.17 17.30
CA ILE A 147 -5.82 13.55 17.66
C ILE A 147 -5.44 14.78 16.85
N LYS A 148 -5.04 15.86 17.52
CA LYS A 148 -4.56 17.07 16.85
C LYS A 148 -3.57 17.82 17.74
N ASP A 149 -2.50 18.34 17.16
CA ASP A 149 -1.47 19.13 17.86
C ASP A 149 -0.94 18.41 19.12
N GLY A 150 -0.71 17.09 19.00
CA GLY A 150 -0.26 16.25 20.11
C GLY A 150 -1.28 16.06 21.22
N LYS A 151 -2.59 16.25 20.99
CA LYS A 151 -3.63 16.02 22.01
C LYS A 151 -4.70 15.08 21.48
N ALA A 152 -5.04 14.04 22.25
CA ALA A 152 -6.21 13.22 21.97
C ALA A 152 -7.43 13.71 22.76
N VAL A 153 -8.57 13.78 22.11
CA VAL A 153 -9.84 14.23 22.69
C VAL A 153 -10.92 13.25 22.32
N ALA A 154 -11.58 12.68 23.34
CA ALA A 154 -12.77 11.87 23.13
C ALA A 154 -13.92 12.76 22.63
N LEU A 155 -14.59 12.32 21.58
CA LEU A 155 -15.76 12.94 21.01
C LEU A 155 -17.01 12.20 21.51
N PRO A 156 -18.12 12.91 21.76
CA PRO A 156 -19.40 12.27 22.01
C PRO A 156 -19.73 11.31 20.87
N ALA A 157 -20.23 10.11 21.19
CA ALA A 157 -20.63 9.11 20.22
C ALA A 157 -21.89 8.39 20.73
N PRO A 158 -22.79 7.95 19.84
CA PRO A 158 -23.86 7.04 20.23
C PRO A 158 -23.28 5.72 20.74
N SER A 159 -24.09 4.96 21.47
CA SER A 159 -23.71 3.62 21.89
C SER A 159 -23.71 2.67 20.68
N PHE A 160 -22.57 2.52 20.02
CA PHE A 160 -22.30 1.46 19.04
C PHE A 160 -20.97 0.79 19.38
N LYS A 161 -20.53 -0.18 18.57
CA LYS A 161 -19.20 -0.82 18.72
C LYS A 161 -18.47 -0.72 17.40
N PRO A 162 -17.52 0.23 17.24
CA PRO A 162 -16.77 0.43 16.01
C PRO A 162 -16.08 -0.87 15.57
N LEU A 163 -16.10 -1.13 14.27
CA LEU A 163 -15.53 -2.33 13.68
C LEU A 163 -14.75 -1.99 12.41
N GLY A 164 -13.57 -2.61 12.27
CA GLY A 164 -12.83 -2.59 11.01
C GLY A 164 -12.15 -1.25 10.68
N SER A 165 -11.90 -1.03 9.39
CA SER A 165 -11.38 0.25 8.89
C SER A 165 -12.49 1.24 8.56
N MET A 166 -12.17 2.53 8.73
CA MET A 166 -13.08 3.65 8.50
C MET A 166 -12.68 4.41 7.24
N ALA A 167 -13.62 5.12 6.63
CA ALA A 167 -13.37 5.99 5.49
C ALA A 167 -13.78 7.43 5.81
N LEU A 168 -13.04 8.41 5.32
CA LEU A 168 -13.38 9.82 5.40
C LEU A 168 -13.65 10.34 3.98
N ASP A 169 -14.79 11.01 3.77
CA ASP A 169 -15.04 11.69 2.50
C ASP A 169 -14.41 13.08 2.43
N THR A 170 -14.47 13.69 1.25
CA THR A 170 -13.92 15.02 0.98
C THR A 170 -14.67 16.15 1.70
N ALA A 171 -15.85 15.88 2.27
CA ALA A 171 -16.59 16.82 3.09
C ALA A 171 -16.28 16.68 4.59
N GLY A 172 -15.43 15.72 4.98
CA GLY A 172 -15.07 15.46 6.36
C GLY A 172 -16.07 14.59 7.12
N ASN A 173 -16.93 13.83 6.41
CA ASN A 173 -17.78 12.83 7.05
C ASN A 173 -17.05 11.50 7.20
N LEU A 174 -17.06 10.95 8.42
CA LEU A 174 -16.40 9.70 8.76
C LEU A 174 -17.41 8.54 8.74
N TYR A 175 -17.16 7.54 7.91
CA TYR A 175 -17.97 6.34 7.78
C TYR A 175 -17.36 5.20 8.60
N MET A 176 -18.19 4.57 9.42
CA MET A 176 -17.75 3.60 10.42
C MET A 176 -18.67 2.39 10.42
N GLY A 177 -18.09 1.20 10.38
CA GLY A 177 -18.82 -0.04 10.63
C GLY A 177 -19.10 -0.23 12.11
N SER A 178 -20.18 -0.94 12.41
CA SER A 178 -20.42 -1.48 13.74
C SER A 178 -20.85 -2.94 13.71
N GLY A 179 -20.41 -3.72 14.71
CA GLY A 179 -20.81 -5.11 14.93
C GLY A 179 -19.88 -5.94 15.82
N GLU A 180 -20.41 -7.02 16.41
CA GLU A 180 -19.65 -7.95 17.29
C GLU A 180 -19.65 -9.41 16.83
N SER A 181 -20.69 -9.86 16.11
CA SER A 181 -20.85 -11.23 15.62
C SER A 181 -22.07 -11.35 14.70
N ALA A 182 -22.15 -12.44 13.94
CA ALA A 182 -23.09 -12.71 12.88
C ALA A 182 -24.59 -12.73 13.23
N SER A 183 -24.93 -12.73 14.52
CA SER A 183 -26.25 -13.17 15.01
C SER A 183 -27.20 -12.05 15.49
N ALA A 184 -26.89 -10.78 15.26
CA ALA A 184 -27.45 -9.71 16.12
C ALA A 184 -28.69 -8.94 15.60
N CYS A 185 -29.27 -9.25 14.44
CA CYS A 185 -30.42 -8.46 13.94
C CYS A 185 -31.68 -8.53 14.84
N GLY A 186 -31.76 -9.52 15.74
CA GLY A 186 -32.85 -9.66 16.73
C GLY A 186 -32.57 -9.16 18.15
N VAL A 187 -31.33 -8.82 18.52
CA VAL A 187 -30.98 -8.48 19.94
C VAL A 187 -30.24 -7.15 20.12
N ASN A 188 -29.53 -6.66 19.09
CA ASN A 188 -28.78 -5.41 19.19
C ASN A 188 -28.98 -4.55 17.94
N THR A 189 -29.80 -3.51 18.08
CA THR A 189 -30.20 -2.58 17.01
C THR A 189 -29.08 -1.66 16.50
N THR A 190 -27.84 -1.88 16.93
CA THR A 190 -26.66 -1.10 16.52
C THR A 190 -25.53 -1.95 15.95
N ALA A 191 -25.67 -3.27 15.89
CA ALA A 191 -24.59 -4.20 15.57
C ALA A 191 -24.37 -4.48 14.07
N ASN A 192 -25.19 -3.93 13.17
CA ASN A 192 -25.08 -4.14 11.73
C ASN A 192 -25.32 -2.84 10.97
N ILE A 193 -24.74 -1.74 11.48
CA ILE A 193 -24.99 -0.41 10.97
C ILE A 193 -23.72 0.14 10.35
N LEU A 194 -23.88 0.76 9.18
CA LEU A 194 -22.92 1.72 8.68
C LEU A 194 -23.29 3.09 9.24
N TRP A 195 -22.46 3.61 10.14
CA TRP A 195 -22.59 4.93 10.73
C TRP A 195 -21.86 5.99 9.92
N ARG A 196 -22.35 7.22 9.99
CA ARG A 196 -21.66 8.43 9.54
C ARG A 196 -21.57 9.39 10.72
N MET A 197 -20.36 9.78 11.10
CA MET A 197 -20.15 11.02 11.85
C MET A 197 -20.02 12.15 10.81
N ASN A 198 -20.93 13.11 10.89
CA ASN A 198 -20.95 14.27 10.00
C ASN A 198 -19.80 15.22 10.33
N ALA A 199 -19.49 16.14 9.41
CA ALA A 199 -18.46 17.15 9.64
C ALA A 199 -18.73 18.04 10.88
N ASP A 200 -20.00 18.22 11.25
CA ASP A 200 -20.44 18.92 12.47
C ASP A 200 -20.40 18.04 13.74
N ARG A 201 -19.89 16.80 13.63
CA ARG A 201 -19.79 15.78 14.68
C ARG A 201 -21.12 15.19 15.15
N SER A 202 -22.23 15.47 14.47
CA SER A 202 -23.48 14.73 14.66
C SER A 202 -23.37 13.34 14.03
N TYR A 203 -24.23 12.40 14.46
CA TYR A 203 -24.19 11.02 13.98
C TYR A 203 -25.48 10.64 13.26
N SER A 204 -25.31 9.97 12.12
CA SER A 204 -26.39 9.46 11.30
C SER A 204 -26.19 7.98 11.01
N LYS A 205 -27.29 7.22 10.93
CA LYS A 205 -27.28 5.87 10.37
C LYS A 205 -27.36 6.00 8.85
N VAL A 206 -26.41 5.43 8.12
CA VAL A 206 -26.42 5.42 6.65
C VAL A 206 -27.19 4.21 6.15
N VAL A 207 -26.82 3.02 6.63
CA VAL A 207 -27.47 1.76 6.27
C VAL A 207 -27.59 0.89 7.50
N ASP A 208 -28.81 0.42 7.78
CA ASP A 208 -29.07 -0.66 8.71
C ASP A 208 -29.21 -1.97 7.91
N PHE A 209 -28.16 -2.78 7.91
CA PHE A 209 -28.13 -4.00 7.11
C PHE A 209 -29.16 -5.05 7.54
N CYS A 210 -29.70 -4.94 8.76
CA CYS A 210 -30.77 -5.82 9.23
C CYS A 210 -32.08 -5.63 8.47
N GLN A 211 -32.28 -4.51 7.78
CA GLN A 211 -33.49 -4.28 6.98
C GLN A 211 -33.54 -5.11 5.69
N TYR A 212 -32.41 -5.64 5.24
CA TYR A 212 -32.34 -6.47 4.04
C TYR A 212 -32.44 -7.96 4.34
N GLU A 213 -32.74 -8.33 5.59
CA GLU A 213 -32.99 -9.70 5.97
C GLU A 213 -34.20 -10.25 5.20
N GLN A 214 -34.01 -11.29 4.38
CA GLN A 214 -35.07 -11.98 3.68
C GLN A 214 -35.33 -13.34 4.35
N GLN A 215 -36.57 -13.61 4.71
CA GLN A 215 -36.96 -14.92 5.24
C GLN A 215 -37.28 -15.91 4.12
N GLN A 216 -36.60 -17.07 4.13
CA GLN A 216 -36.93 -18.24 3.29
C GLN A 216 -37.14 -19.47 4.17
N GLY A 217 -38.36 -19.70 4.66
CA GLY A 217 -38.61 -20.74 5.67
C GLY A 217 -37.90 -20.41 6.98
N ASN A 218 -37.12 -21.36 7.56
CA ASN A 218 -36.33 -21.16 8.78
C ASN A 218 -34.93 -20.55 8.53
N LYS A 219 -34.74 -19.85 7.40
CA LYS A 219 -33.43 -19.39 6.90
C LYS A 219 -33.47 -17.89 6.62
N GLN A 220 -32.51 -17.12 7.13
CA GLN A 220 -32.45 -15.65 7.01
C GLN A 220 -31.38 -15.22 6.00
N LEU A 221 -31.70 -14.86 4.74
CA LEU A 221 -30.77 -14.32 3.70
C LEU A 221 -30.42 -12.85 3.93
N HIS A 222 -29.12 -12.49 3.98
CA HIS A 222 -28.67 -11.09 3.97
C HIS A 222 -27.95 -10.77 2.65
N PRO A 223 -28.70 -10.55 1.55
CA PRO A 223 -28.15 -10.32 0.22
C PRO A 223 -27.28 -9.05 0.13
N LYS A 224 -27.35 -8.16 1.12
CA LYS A 224 -26.57 -6.92 1.19
C LYS A 224 -25.47 -6.95 2.27
N GLY A 225 -25.37 -8.03 3.04
CA GLY A 225 -24.32 -8.21 4.07
C GLY A 225 -24.73 -7.75 5.47
N GLY A 226 -23.72 -7.62 6.34
CA GLY A 226 -23.84 -7.20 7.75
C GLY A 226 -22.46 -7.12 8.41
N ALA A 227 -22.34 -6.44 9.54
CA ALA A 227 -21.06 -6.11 10.20
C ALA A 227 -20.03 -5.51 9.22
N PRO A 228 -20.12 -4.23 8.85
CA PRO A 228 -19.12 -3.60 7.99
C PRO A 228 -17.73 -3.66 8.62
N VAL A 229 -16.75 -4.21 7.89
CA VAL A 229 -15.38 -4.50 8.37
C VAL A 229 -14.29 -3.72 7.64
N ALA A 230 -14.59 -3.15 6.48
CA ALA A 230 -13.73 -2.17 5.84
C ALA A 230 -14.54 -1.22 4.96
N SER A 231 -14.07 0.01 4.83
CA SER A 231 -14.69 1.02 3.97
C SER A 231 -13.63 1.83 3.23
N VAL A 232 -13.92 2.19 1.98
CA VAL A 232 -13.10 3.09 1.16
C VAL A 232 -14.03 4.11 0.48
N TRP A 233 -13.70 5.39 0.63
CA TRP A 233 -14.38 6.46 -0.11
C TRP A 233 -13.65 6.72 -1.42
N SER A 234 -14.35 6.56 -2.54
CA SER A 234 -13.85 6.97 -3.86
C SER A 234 -14.30 8.39 -4.15
N SER A 235 -13.33 9.30 -4.19
CA SER A 235 -13.59 10.70 -4.56
C SER A 235 -14.02 10.84 -6.03
N LYS A 236 -13.48 9.98 -6.90
CA LYS A 236 -13.83 9.98 -8.33
C LYS A 236 -15.27 9.54 -8.55
N ASP A 237 -15.68 8.46 -7.88
CA ASP A 237 -17.00 7.89 -8.07
C ASP A 237 -18.07 8.57 -7.22
N GLN A 238 -17.65 9.43 -6.28
CA GLN A 238 -18.51 10.01 -5.23
C GLN A 238 -19.33 8.90 -4.55
N ALA A 239 -18.64 7.84 -4.15
CA ALA A 239 -19.26 6.64 -3.62
C ALA A 239 -18.41 6.00 -2.51
N LEU A 240 -19.09 5.34 -1.59
CA LEU A 240 -18.48 4.53 -0.55
C LEU A 240 -18.56 3.06 -0.94
N TYR A 241 -17.42 2.37 -0.87
CA TYR A 241 -17.32 0.92 -1.01
C TYR A 241 -17.16 0.32 0.37
N VAL A 242 -17.96 -0.70 0.66
CA VAL A 242 -18.08 -1.29 2.00
C VAL A 242 -17.95 -2.80 1.91
N LEU A 243 -16.94 -3.34 2.58
CA LEU A 243 -16.77 -4.76 2.79
C LEU A 243 -17.46 -5.15 4.11
N THR A 244 -18.28 -6.20 4.07
CA THR A 244 -19.03 -6.70 5.21
C THR A 244 -18.57 -8.10 5.56
N GLY A 245 -18.63 -8.48 6.84
CA GLY A 245 -17.94 -9.67 7.35
C GLY A 245 -18.81 -10.79 7.91
N VAL A 246 -20.10 -10.79 7.62
CA VAL A 246 -21.06 -11.71 8.22
C VAL A 246 -22.10 -12.15 7.22
N SER A 247 -22.41 -13.45 7.23
CA SER A 247 -23.73 -13.97 6.94
C SER A 247 -24.46 -14.22 8.25
N ALA A 248 -25.50 -13.45 8.56
CA ALA A 248 -26.83 -14.03 8.52
C ALA A 248 -26.94 -15.52 8.86
N ASP A 249 -27.30 -15.88 10.09
CA ASP A 249 -27.49 -17.28 10.43
C ASP A 249 -28.71 -17.84 9.66
N GLY A 250 -28.51 -18.91 8.89
CA GLY A 250 -29.58 -19.60 8.15
C GLY A 250 -29.52 -19.50 6.63
N VAL A 251 -28.70 -18.64 6.02
CA VAL A 251 -28.54 -18.55 4.56
C VAL A 251 -27.92 -19.79 3.96
N VAL A 252 -28.52 -20.39 2.93
CA VAL A 252 -27.86 -21.50 2.21
C VAL A 252 -28.13 -21.39 0.71
N ASP A 253 -27.09 -21.18 -0.09
CA ASP A 253 -27.09 -21.55 -1.49
C ASP A 253 -26.99 -23.08 -1.60
N SER A 254 -28.10 -23.72 -1.95
CA SER A 254 -28.19 -25.18 -2.05
C SER A 254 -27.33 -25.78 -3.16
N THR A 255 -26.73 -24.97 -4.04
CA THR A 255 -25.80 -25.42 -5.08
C THR A 255 -24.34 -25.49 -4.59
N LEU A 256 -24.01 -24.81 -3.49
CA LEU A 256 -22.65 -24.69 -2.96
C LEU A 256 -22.47 -25.46 -1.64
N THR A 257 -23.05 -26.66 -1.53
CA THR A 257 -23.10 -27.45 -0.28
C THR A 257 -21.75 -27.82 0.31
N THR A 258 -20.69 -27.87 -0.50
CA THR A 258 -19.33 -28.20 -0.07
C THR A 258 -18.55 -26.99 0.46
N ASP A 259 -18.96 -25.77 0.12
CA ASP A 259 -18.35 -24.53 0.60
C ASP A 259 -19.21 -23.93 1.72
N TYR A 260 -18.85 -24.25 2.96
CA TYR A 260 -19.56 -23.79 4.16
C TYR A 260 -21.08 -23.99 4.10
N GLN A 261 -21.52 -25.11 3.51
CA GLN A 261 -22.94 -25.44 3.32
C GLN A 261 -23.69 -24.38 2.51
N GLY A 262 -23.01 -23.65 1.62
CA GLY A 262 -23.59 -22.60 0.79
C GLY A 262 -23.88 -21.28 1.53
N ARG A 263 -23.40 -21.11 2.76
CA ARG A 263 -23.49 -19.84 3.49
C ARG A 263 -22.49 -18.84 2.89
N SER A 264 -22.95 -17.63 2.58
CA SER A 264 -22.02 -16.52 2.32
C SER A 264 -21.21 -16.21 3.58
N VAL A 265 -20.15 -15.42 3.48
CA VAL A 265 -19.36 -14.98 4.64
C VAL A 265 -19.07 -13.48 4.63
N GLY A 266 -19.68 -12.77 3.67
CA GLY A 266 -19.53 -11.33 3.53
C GLY A 266 -20.01 -10.85 2.16
N THR A 267 -20.09 -9.54 2.01
CA THR A 267 -20.40 -8.89 0.74
C THR A 267 -19.51 -7.68 0.53
N LEU A 268 -19.25 -7.35 -0.73
CA LEU A 268 -18.76 -6.04 -1.13
C LEU A 268 -19.93 -5.27 -1.75
N VAL A 269 -20.24 -4.12 -1.18
CA VAL A 269 -21.32 -3.24 -1.67
C VAL A 269 -20.80 -1.84 -1.95
N LYS A 270 -21.52 -1.12 -2.82
CA LYS A 270 -21.29 0.28 -3.15
C LYS A 270 -22.52 1.11 -2.82
N LEU A 271 -22.28 2.27 -2.23
CA LEU A 271 -23.27 3.29 -1.92
C LEU A 271 -22.85 4.59 -2.61
N SER A 272 -23.64 5.05 -3.58
CA SER A 272 -23.43 6.39 -4.14
C SER A 272 -23.67 7.46 -3.06
N LYS A 273 -23.07 8.64 -3.22
CA LYS A 273 -23.36 9.79 -2.33
C LYS A 273 -24.86 10.05 -2.19
N ALA A 274 -25.62 9.97 -3.28
CA ALA A 274 -27.07 10.15 -3.23
C ALA A 274 -27.77 9.08 -2.37
N ALA A 275 -27.36 7.81 -2.49
CA ALA A 275 -27.86 6.72 -1.65
C ALA A 275 -27.50 6.91 -0.17
N ILE A 276 -26.31 7.43 0.13
CA ILE A 276 -25.89 7.76 1.49
C ILE A 276 -26.82 8.81 2.09
N GLU A 277 -27.08 9.91 1.39
CA GLU A 277 -27.96 10.97 1.88
C GLU A 277 -29.41 10.48 2.06
N GLU A 278 -29.90 9.63 1.14
CA GLU A 278 -31.21 8.99 1.25
C GLU A 278 -31.29 8.10 2.50
N GLY A 279 -30.26 7.29 2.76
CA GLY A 279 -30.18 6.44 3.94
C GLY A 279 -30.09 7.23 5.24
N VAL A 280 -29.36 8.34 5.25
CA VAL A 280 -29.31 9.29 6.38
C VAL A 280 -30.70 9.87 6.66
N ALA A 281 -31.42 10.34 5.63
CA ALA A 281 -32.78 10.86 5.77
C ALA A 281 -33.76 9.77 6.26
N GLY A 282 -33.57 8.53 5.80
CA GLY A 282 -34.31 7.34 6.22
C GLY A 282 -33.87 6.74 7.56
N LYS A 283 -32.91 7.36 8.26
CA LYS A 283 -32.36 6.88 9.55
C LYS A 283 -31.82 5.45 9.47
N GLY A 284 -31.12 5.13 8.39
CA GLY A 284 -30.57 3.81 8.08
C GLY A 284 -31.50 2.95 7.23
N ALA A 285 -32.77 3.36 7.03
CA ALA A 285 -33.64 2.74 6.04
C ALA A 285 -33.31 3.23 4.65
N LEU A 286 -32.91 2.31 3.79
CA LEU A 286 -32.49 2.61 2.43
C LEU A 286 -33.06 1.54 1.49
N ASP A 287 -33.57 1.93 0.33
CA ASP A 287 -34.07 0.97 -0.65
C ASP A 287 -32.96 0.01 -1.11
N SER A 288 -33.27 -1.29 -1.20
CA SER A 288 -32.29 -2.33 -1.53
C SER A 288 -31.63 -2.15 -2.90
N SER A 289 -32.30 -1.48 -3.85
CA SER A 289 -31.74 -1.13 -5.15
C SER A 289 -30.62 -0.09 -5.08
N LYS A 290 -30.55 0.68 -3.97
CA LYS A 290 -29.53 1.71 -3.73
C LYS A 290 -28.25 1.17 -3.10
N VAL A 291 -28.32 -0.05 -2.56
CA VAL A 291 -27.16 -0.80 -2.08
C VAL A 291 -26.67 -1.71 -3.20
N GLU A 292 -25.75 -1.21 -4.02
CA GLU A 292 -25.25 -1.93 -5.19
C GLU A 292 -24.35 -3.10 -4.73
N LEU A 293 -24.72 -4.34 -5.03
CA LEU A 293 -23.93 -5.53 -4.67
C LEU A 293 -22.88 -5.77 -5.76
N LEU A 294 -21.61 -5.77 -5.37
CA LEU A 294 -20.49 -6.04 -6.27
C LEU A 294 -20.00 -7.49 -6.14
N HIS A 295 -19.97 -8.04 -4.93
CA HIS A 295 -19.56 -9.43 -4.73
C HIS A 295 -20.16 -10.04 -3.48
N THR A 296 -20.40 -11.34 -3.51
CA THR A 296 -20.78 -12.14 -2.33
C THR A 296 -19.65 -13.13 -2.06
N PHE A 297 -19.03 -13.01 -0.89
CA PHE A 297 -17.90 -13.84 -0.50
C PHE A 297 -18.37 -15.22 -0.03
N MET A 298 -17.69 -16.25 -0.51
CA MET A 298 -17.82 -17.63 -0.03
C MET A 298 -16.54 -18.06 0.68
N ARG A 299 -16.68 -18.93 1.69
CA ARG A 299 -15.61 -19.22 2.63
C ARG A 299 -14.38 -19.88 1.99
N ALA A 300 -14.59 -20.93 1.20
CA ALA A 300 -13.52 -21.66 0.53
C ALA A 300 -13.12 -21.00 -0.79
N ARG A 301 -14.08 -20.43 -1.54
CA ARG A 301 -13.81 -19.75 -2.81
C ARG A 301 -13.05 -18.45 -2.64
N ASP A 302 -13.39 -17.61 -1.66
CA ASP A 302 -12.90 -16.24 -1.60
C ASP A 302 -12.18 -15.90 -0.29
N GLY A 303 -12.45 -16.64 0.78
CA GLY A 303 -12.01 -16.32 2.15
C GLY A 303 -13.01 -15.45 2.91
N GLU A 304 -12.91 -15.43 4.24
CA GLU A 304 -13.84 -14.72 5.12
C GLU A 304 -13.33 -13.31 5.49
N PRO A 305 -13.99 -12.24 4.99
CA PRO A 305 -13.74 -10.91 5.47
C PRO A 305 -14.25 -10.82 6.91
N THR A 306 -13.38 -10.62 7.91
CA THR A 306 -13.80 -10.49 9.30
C THR A 306 -12.90 -9.49 10.01
N ALA A 307 -13.36 -8.95 11.13
CA ALA A 307 -12.61 -8.01 11.96
C ALA A 307 -12.78 -8.37 13.44
N LYS A 308 -12.39 -9.60 13.84
CA LYS A 308 -12.47 -10.00 15.25
C LYS A 308 -11.18 -9.65 15.99
N GLY A 309 -11.28 -8.81 17.02
CA GLY A 309 -10.16 -8.40 17.88
C GLY A 309 -9.30 -7.29 17.26
N ALA A 310 -7.99 -7.29 17.53
CA ALA A 310 -7.03 -6.29 17.02
C ALA A 310 -6.62 -6.51 15.55
N ARG A 311 -7.46 -7.16 14.75
CA ARG A 311 -7.11 -7.58 13.39
C ARG A 311 -8.15 -7.00 12.43
N VAL A 312 -7.68 -6.08 11.61
CA VAL A 312 -8.49 -5.30 10.66
C VAL A 312 -8.19 -5.83 9.26
N VAL A 313 -9.19 -6.13 8.44
CA VAL A 313 -8.97 -6.43 7.01
C VAL A 313 -8.65 -5.15 6.26
N GLY A 314 -7.80 -5.26 5.24
CA GLY A 314 -7.42 -4.13 4.41
C GLY A 314 -8.29 -4.02 3.17
N MET A 315 -8.56 -2.79 2.74
CA MET A 315 -9.14 -2.48 1.43
C MET A 315 -8.53 -1.19 0.92
N VAL A 316 -8.18 -1.15 -0.36
CA VAL A 316 -7.54 0.01 -1.01
C VAL A 316 -8.07 0.18 -2.44
N GLU A 317 -8.26 1.42 -2.84
CA GLU A 317 -8.62 1.78 -4.23
C GLU A 317 -7.35 2.04 -5.05
N VAL A 318 -7.30 1.45 -6.24
CA VAL A 318 -6.22 1.62 -7.22
C VAL A 318 -6.86 1.95 -8.57
N GLY A 319 -7.09 3.24 -8.82
CA GLY A 319 -7.76 3.72 -10.04
C GLY A 319 -9.19 3.18 -10.16
N GLU A 320 -9.44 2.34 -11.17
CA GLU A 320 -10.74 1.70 -11.41
C GLU A 320 -10.96 0.42 -10.59
N TRP A 321 -9.95 -0.01 -9.81
CA TRP A 321 -9.95 -1.28 -9.10
C TRP A 321 -10.00 -1.10 -7.60
N LEU A 322 -10.58 -2.09 -6.94
CA LEU A 322 -10.46 -2.30 -5.50
C LEU A 322 -9.65 -3.55 -5.27
N TYR A 323 -8.77 -3.47 -4.27
CA TYR A 323 -8.06 -4.61 -3.72
C TYR A 323 -8.40 -4.71 -2.24
N GLY A 324 -8.42 -5.92 -1.72
CA GLY A 324 -8.58 -6.11 -0.29
C GLY A 324 -8.11 -7.47 0.18
N THR A 325 -8.25 -7.67 1.48
CA THR A 325 -7.86 -8.90 2.15
C THR A 325 -9.04 -9.56 2.85
N THR A 326 -8.90 -10.85 3.11
CA THR A 326 -9.75 -11.61 4.05
C THR A 326 -8.87 -12.20 5.13
N GLN A 327 -9.40 -12.41 6.34
CA GLN A 327 -8.54 -12.62 7.52
C GLN A 327 -8.33 -14.10 7.88
N PHE A 328 -9.35 -14.97 7.81
CA PHE A 328 -9.29 -16.33 8.37
C PHE A 328 -10.35 -17.28 7.78
N ASN A 329 -10.29 -18.56 8.17
CA ASN A 329 -11.41 -19.52 8.18
C ASN A 329 -11.57 -20.26 9.55
N ALA A 330 -11.10 -19.73 10.69
CA ALA A 330 -11.07 -20.47 11.97
C ALA A 330 -12.35 -20.28 12.84
N PRO A 331 -12.67 -21.21 13.76
CA PRO A 331 -13.99 -21.81 13.93
C PRO A 331 -14.99 -20.94 14.70
N THR A 332 -16.23 -20.93 14.24
CA THR A 332 -17.40 -20.81 15.12
C THR A 332 -18.15 -22.14 15.09
N ALA A 333 -18.12 -22.82 16.24
CA ALA A 333 -18.86 -24.02 16.62
C ALA A 333 -19.05 -25.11 15.53
N GLY A 334 -18.10 -26.05 15.45
CA GLY A 334 -18.39 -27.42 14.99
C GLY A 334 -17.59 -27.98 13.80
N ASN A 335 -16.82 -27.17 13.07
CA ASN A 335 -16.10 -27.67 11.89
C ASN A 335 -14.57 -27.64 12.07
N ALA A 336 -13.93 -28.77 11.77
CA ALA A 336 -12.49 -28.96 11.84
C ALA A 336 -11.74 -27.91 11.00
N MET A 337 -10.60 -27.44 11.50
CA MET A 337 -9.72 -26.51 10.78
C MET A 337 -9.29 -27.13 9.45
N ASP A 338 -9.63 -26.48 8.34
CA ASP A 338 -8.94 -26.77 7.09
C ASP A 338 -7.68 -25.91 7.03
N ASN A 339 -6.54 -26.57 7.24
CA ASN A 339 -5.20 -25.99 7.24
C ASN A 339 -4.84 -25.29 5.90
N ARG A 340 -5.70 -25.36 4.87
CA ARG A 340 -5.53 -24.67 3.59
C ARG A 340 -5.76 -23.16 3.65
N TYR A 341 -6.53 -22.61 4.60
CA TYR A 341 -7.06 -21.25 4.47
C TYR A 341 -6.58 -20.26 5.55
N GLY A 342 -5.65 -19.39 5.17
CA GLY A 342 -5.09 -18.30 5.97
C GLY A 342 -5.59 -16.91 5.56
N GLY A 343 -6.72 -16.83 4.85
CA GLY A 343 -7.19 -15.61 4.20
C GLY A 343 -6.69 -15.47 2.77
N THR A 344 -7.07 -14.37 2.12
CA THR A 344 -6.82 -14.13 0.70
C THR A 344 -6.50 -12.67 0.43
N ILE A 345 -5.94 -12.44 -0.76
CA ILE A 345 -5.90 -11.15 -1.44
C ILE A 345 -6.88 -11.26 -2.61
N TRP A 346 -7.78 -10.31 -2.74
CA TRP A 346 -8.73 -10.25 -3.84
C TRP A 346 -8.69 -8.90 -4.55
N ARG A 347 -9.19 -8.87 -5.78
CA ARG A 347 -9.40 -7.65 -6.56
C ARG A 347 -10.73 -7.68 -7.28
N VAL A 348 -11.25 -6.50 -7.60
CA VAL A 348 -12.42 -6.33 -8.48
C VAL A 348 -12.41 -4.95 -9.14
N LYS A 349 -12.79 -4.88 -10.40
CA LYS A 349 -13.01 -3.62 -11.12
C LYS A 349 -14.34 -3.04 -10.68
N LYS A 350 -14.34 -1.79 -10.18
CA LYS A 350 -15.53 -1.13 -9.62
C LYS A 350 -16.70 -1.05 -10.61
N SER A 351 -16.40 -0.97 -11.90
CA SER A 351 -17.38 -0.88 -12.99
C SER A 351 -17.82 -2.24 -13.55
N ASP A 352 -17.13 -3.32 -13.21
CA ASP A 352 -17.41 -4.67 -13.71
C ASP A 352 -17.28 -5.69 -12.57
N PRO A 353 -18.35 -5.91 -11.79
CA PRO A 353 -18.39 -6.88 -10.70
C PRO A 353 -17.94 -8.30 -11.10
N LYS A 354 -18.09 -8.69 -12.37
CA LYS A 354 -17.70 -10.03 -12.86
C LYS A 354 -16.19 -10.22 -12.96
N SER A 355 -15.42 -9.13 -12.89
CA SER A 355 -13.96 -9.15 -12.89
C SER A 355 -13.34 -9.59 -11.56
N PHE A 356 -14.16 -9.91 -10.54
CA PHE A 356 -13.66 -10.35 -9.24
C PHE A 356 -12.71 -11.55 -9.39
N ALA A 357 -11.54 -11.46 -8.77
CA ALA A 357 -10.57 -12.54 -8.74
C ALA A 357 -9.83 -12.56 -7.40
N VAL A 358 -9.54 -13.76 -6.91
CA VAL A 358 -8.55 -13.95 -5.84
C VAL A 358 -7.17 -13.91 -6.46
N VAL A 359 -6.37 -12.92 -6.05
CA VAL A 359 -4.98 -12.73 -6.49
C VAL A 359 -4.05 -13.72 -5.79
N HIS A 360 -4.32 -14.01 -4.52
CA HIS A 360 -3.49 -14.91 -3.72
C HIS A 360 -4.27 -15.54 -2.58
N TYR A 361 -3.97 -16.82 -2.29
CA TYR A 361 -4.47 -17.54 -1.12
C TYR A 361 -3.33 -17.76 -0.14
N PHE A 362 -3.45 -17.17 1.04
CA PHE A 362 -2.57 -17.47 2.15
C PHE A 362 -2.93 -18.84 2.72
N ARG A 363 -1.92 -19.60 3.16
CA ARG A 363 -2.13 -20.90 3.79
C ARG A 363 -2.47 -20.73 5.28
N GLY A 364 -3.30 -21.63 5.80
CA GLY A 364 -3.58 -21.68 7.22
C GLY A 364 -2.38 -22.19 8.00
N ALA A 365 -2.25 -21.78 9.28
CA ALA A 365 -1.22 -22.29 10.18
C ALA A 365 -1.54 -23.73 10.65
N GLY A 366 -1.55 -24.68 9.71
CA GLY A 366 -1.73 -26.09 10.01
C GLY A 366 -0.58 -26.65 10.83
N THR A 367 -0.83 -27.70 11.60
CA THR A 367 0.08 -28.30 12.59
C THR A 367 1.35 -28.98 12.02
N VAL A 368 1.66 -28.82 10.74
CA VAL A 368 2.85 -29.40 10.10
C VAL A 368 3.81 -28.26 9.81
N GLY A 369 5.04 -28.35 10.28
CA GLY A 369 6.06 -27.33 10.04
C GLY A 369 6.37 -27.19 8.55
N LEU A 370 6.02 -26.04 7.99
CA LEU A 370 6.27 -25.66 6.59
C LEU A 370 7.42 -24.65 6.49
N ASP A 371 8.27 -24.61 7.51
CA ASP A 371 9.38 -23.65 7.61
C ASP A 371 10.33 -23.76 6.42
N GLY A 372 10.79 -22.61 5.93
CA GLY A 372 11.66 -22.51 4.75
C GLY A 372 11.01 -22.90 3.42
N THR A 373 9.70 -23.16 3.37
CA THR A 373 8.99 -23.50 2.11
C THR A 373 8.26 -22.31 1.50
N ALA A 374 7.93 -22.39 0.21
CA ALA A 374 7.09 -21.41 -0.46
C ALA A 374 5.66 -21.36 0.11
N GLN A 375 5.24 -22.40 0.85
CA GLN A 375 3.93 -22.51 1.47
C GLN A 375 3.83 -21.81 2.84
N ALA A 376 4.95 -21.33 3.40
CA ALA A 376 5.01 -20.49 4.61
C ALA A 376 5.16 -19.01 4.22
N ASP A 377 4.22 -18.51 3.40
CA ASP A 377 4.23 -17.18 2.81
C ASP A 377 3.38 -16.15 3.57
N GLY A 378 2.59 -16.59 4.54
CA GLY A 378 1.73 -15.72 5.35
C GLY A 378 0.43 -16.39 5.80
N SER A 379 -0.17 -15.87 6.85
CA SER A 379 -1.51 -16.21 7.33
C SER A 379 -2.12 -15.01 8.04
N ALA A 380 -3.42 -14.82 7.85
CA ALA A 380 -4.20 -13.70 8.34
C ALA A 380 -3.64 -12.34 7.92
N PRO A 381 -3.75 -12.00 6.61
CA PRO A 381 -3.35 -10.69 6.13
C PRO A 381 -4.12 -9.60 6.88
N SER A 382 -3.36 -8.71 7.50
CA SER A 382 -3.83 -7.62 8.34
C SER A 382 -3.64 -6.31 7.60
N GLY A 383 -4.72 -5.54 7.51
CA GLY A 383 -4.73 -4.17 7.02
C GLY A 383 -4.50 -3.15 8.13
N PRO A 384 -4.34 -1.85 7.77
CA PRO A 384 -4.53 -1.30 6.43
C PRO A 384 -3.49 -1.75 5.40
N LEU A 385 -3.91 -1.77 4.13
CA LEU A 385 -3.02 -1.88 2.97
C LEU A 385 -2.54 -0.50 2.55
N VAL A 386 -1.37 -0.42 1.93
CA VAL A 386 -0.83 0.84 1.37
C VAL A 386 -0.61 0.68 -0.13
N LEU A 387 -1.28 1.52 -0.94
CA LEU A 387 -0.83 1.78 -2.31
C LEU A 387 0.35 2.76 -2.22
N ALA A 388 1.55 2.29 -2.53
CA ALA A 388 2.76 3.08 -2.48
C ALA A 388 2.99 3.87 -3.78
N ALA A 389 3.90 4.84 -3.73
CA ALA A 389 4.24 5.72 -4.85
C ALA A 389 4.96 5.00 -6.00
N ASP A 390 5.41 3.75 -5.80
CA ASP A 390 5.92 2.88 -6.87
C ASP A 390 4.79 2.21 -7.68
N GLY A 391 3.52 2.45 -7.32
CA GLY A 391 2.34 1.90 -7.97
C GLY A 391 1.91 0.52 -7.45
N ASN A 392 2.61 -0.04 -6.47
CA ASN A 392 2.32 -1.35 -5.92
C ASN A 392 1.59 -1.27 -4.57
N ILE A 393 0.96 -2.38 -4.18
CA ILE A 393 0.23 -2.46 -2.91
C ILE A 393 1.05 -3.27 -1.91
N TYR A 394 1.18 -2.76 -0.70
CA TYR A 394 1.93 -3.37 0.39
C TYR A 394 0.99 -3.75 1.53
N GLY A 395 1.28 -4.89 2.17
CA GLY A 395 0.53 -5.37 3.30
C GLY A 395 1.36 -6.30 4.19
N THR A 396 0.76 -6.73 5.29
CA THR A 396 1.40 -7.64 6.24
C THR A 396 0.50 -8.81 6.57
N THR A 397 1.09 -9.93 6.95
CA THR A 397 0.37 -11.04 7.57
C THR A 397 0.65 -11.12 9.06
N ALA A 398 -0.34 -11.53 9.84
CA ALA A 398 -0.16 -11.63 11.29
C ALA A 398 0.82 -12.77 11.66
N THR A 399 0.82 -13.86 10.90
CA THR A 399 1.77 -14.97 11.08
C THR A 399 2.25 -15.46 9.73
N ASP A 400 3.33 -16.24 9.65
CA ASP A 400 3.89 -16.72 8.38
C ASP A 400 4.02 -18.24 8.27
N GLY A 401 3.40 -18.99 9.19
CA GLY A 401 3.42 -20.45 9.17
C GLY A 401 4.78 -21.08 9.56
N SER A 402 5.79 -20.28 9.92
CA SER A 402 7.07 -20.79 10.43
C SER A 402 6.93 -21.40 11.84
N THR A 403 7.71 -22.45 12.11
CA THR A 403 7.77 -23.10 13.43
C THR A 403 8.78 -22.40 14.32
N MET A 404 8.29 -21.70 15.35
CA MET A 404 9.17 -20.99 16.29
C MET A 404 9.49 -21.78 17.56
N ASN A 405 8.84 -22.92 17.80
CA ASN A 405 9.14 -23.78 18.95
C ASN A 405 9.06 -25.27 18.57
N THR A 406 10.10 -26.03 18.91
CA THR A 406 10.11 -27.50 18.90
C THR A 406 10.24 -28.00 20.34
N PRO A 407 9.14 -28.36 21.03
CA PRO A 407 9.23 -29.11 22.27
C PRO A 407 9.98 -30.43 22.04
N LYS A 408 10.68 -30.94 23.06
CA LYS A 408 11.41 -32.24 23.02
C LYS A 408 10.54 -33.45 22.58
N THR A 409 9.22 -33.29 22.49
CA THR A 409 8.25 -34.30 22.04
C THR A 409 7.88 -34.20 20.55
N GLY A 410 8.51 -33.32 19.77
CA GLY A 410 8.46 -33.35 18.30
C GLY A 410 7.20 -32.78 17.62
N LEU A 411 6.32 -32.08 18.36
CA LEU A 411 5.18 -31.36 17.78
C LEU A 411 5.37 -29.85 17.97
N GLY A 412 5.79 -29.16 16.90
CA GLY A 412 5.85 -27.70 16.86
C GLY A 412 4.55 -27.11 16.34
N THR A 413 3.95 -26.15 17.06
CA THR A 413 2.87 -25.31 16.51
C THR A 413 3.50 -24.19 15.69
N PRO A 414 3.22 -24.08 14.37
CA PRO A 414 3.68 -22.94 13.61
C PRO A 414 3.06 -21.65 14.16
N TYR A 415 3.93 -20.80 14.69
CA TYR A 415 3.61 -19.56 15.37
C TYR A 415 4.57 -18.48 14.88
N GLY A 416 4.73 -18.35 13.57
CA GLY A 416 5.66 -17.38 12.98
C GLY A 416 5.27 -15.92 13.20
N ALA A 417 6.22 -15.00 13.02
CA ALA A 417 6.03 -13.59 13.36
C ALA A 417 5.19 -12.80 12.34
N GLY A 418 5.08 -13.29 11.10
CA GLY A 418 4.36 -12.63 10.02
C GLY A 418 5.28 -12.19 8.87
N THR A 419 4.68 -11.90 7.73
CA THR A 419 5.39 -11.44 6.52
C THR A 419 5.03 -10.00 6.16
N LEU A 420 6.01 -9.28 5.61
CA LEU A 420 5.75 -8.14 4.72
C LEU A 420 5.63 -8.70 3.30
N TYR A 421 4.57 -8.29 2.59
CA TYR A 421 4.35 -8.67 1.22
C TYR A 421 4.02 -7.47 0.34
N ARG A 422 4.15 -7.69 -0.97
CA ARG A 422 3.71 -6.76 -2.01
C ARG A 422 2.86 -7.48 -3.06
N ILE A 423 1.83 -6.78 -3.52
CA ILE A 423 1.11 -7.07 -4.76
C ILE A 423 1.67 -6.14 -5.82
N LYS A 424 2.34 -6.70 -6.82
CA LYS A 424 2.73 -5.97 -8.01
C LYS A 424 1.49 -5.79 -8.87
N VAL A 425 1.08 -4.53 -9.03
CA VAL A 425 -0.09 -4.20 -9.84
C VAL A 425 0.31 -4.35 -11.30
N GLY A 426 -0.43 -5.21 -12.00
CA GLY A 426 -0.22 -5.57 -13.39
C GLY A 426 -0.48 -4.40 -14.35
N ALA A 427 0.08 -4.52 -15.55
CA ALA A 427 -0.07 -3.52 -16.61
C ALA A 427 -1.19 -3.88 -17.59
N THR A 428 -1.71 -5.12 -17.58
CA THR A 428 -2.82 -5.48 -18.45
C THR A 428 -4.12 -4.83 -17.97
N ALA A 429 -5.02 -4.51 -18.90
CA ALA A 429 -6.25 -3.79 -18.58
C ALA A 429 -7.21 -4.57 -17.67
N ASP A 430 -7.06 -5.90 -17.58
CA ASP A 430 -7.81 -6.83 -16.72
C ASP A 430 -7.02 -7.25 -15.47
N HIS A 431 -5.79 -6.75 -15.31
CA HIS A 431 -4.89 -7.05 -14.19
C HIS A 431 -4.59 -8.56 -14.03
N ALA A 432 -4.78 -9.37 -15.08
CA ALA A 432 -4.49 -10.81 -15.04
C ALA A 432 -3.02 -11.11 -14.70
N ASP A 433 -2.13 -10.14 -14.90
CA ASP A 433 -0.70 -10.18 -14.61
C ASP A 433 -0.31 -9.64 -13.22
N ASP A 434 -1.25 -9.28 -12.33
CA ASP A 434 -0.89 -8.98 -10.94
C ASP A 434 -0.15 -10.17 -10.32
N SER A 435 0.83 -9.88 -9.47
CA SER A 435 1.60 -10.93 -8.78
C SER A 435 1.85 -10.62 -7.31
N TYR A 436 1.97 -11.68 -6.51
CA TYR A 436 2.27 -11.62 -5.09
C TYR A 436 3.74 -11.93 -4.81
N GLU A 437 4.34 -11.20 -3.87
CA GLU A 437 5.74 -11.37 -3.46
C GLU A 437 5.90 -11.20 -1.95
N VAL A 438 6.55 -12.17 -1.29
CA VAL A 438 7.03 -12.02 0.09
C VAL A 438 8.32 -11.20 0.06
N LEU A 439 8.35 -10.08 0.78
CA LEU A 439 9.50 -9.17 0.83
C LEU A 439 10.36 -9.37 2.08
N HIS A 440 9.74 -9.73 3.20
CA HIS A 440 10.43 -9.97 4.47
C HIS A 440 9.63 -10.91 5.36
N ARG A 441 10.33 -11.76 6.12
CA ARG A 441 9.75 -12.57 7.19
C ARG A 441 10.28 -12.03 8.52
N PHE A 442 9.39 -11.69 9.42
CA PHE A 442 9.76 -11.03 10.66
C PHE A 442 10.40 -12.00 11.63
N ASP A 443 11.36 -11.51 12.41
CA ASP A 443 11.87 -12.21 13.58
C ASP A 443 11.14 -11.74 14.85
N MET A 444 10.45 -12.66 15.53
CA MET A 444 9.64 -12.32 16.71
C MET A 444 10.47 -11.69 17.83
N GLY A 445 11.71 -12.15 18.04
CA GLY A 445 12.56 -11.67 19.13
C GLY A 445 13.07 -10.25 18.87
N SER A 446 13.65 -10.01 17.70
CA SER A 446 14.34 -8.75 17.38
C SER A 446 13.43 -7.70 16.75
N GLU A 447 12.47 -8.10 15.92
CA GLU A 447 11.61 -7.22 15.11
C GLU A 447 10.17 -7.17 15.62
N GLY A 448 9.68 -8.25 16.25
CA GLY A 448 8.30 -8.40 16.70
C GLY A 448 7.44 -9.21 15.72
N GLY A 449 6.24 -9.61 16.15
CA GLY A 449 5.30 -10.36 15.31
C GLY A 449 3.82 -10.09 15.60
N SER A 450 2.93 -10.84 14.94
CA SER A 450 1.50 -10.52 14.88
C SER A 450 1.28 -9.11 14.33
N LEU A 451 1.76 -8.90 13.09
CA LEU A 451 1.73 -7.62 12.38
C LEU A 451 0.30 -7.13 12.16
N THR A 452 0.11 -5.81 12.22
CA THR A 452 -1.22 -5.19 12.26
C THR A 452 -1.53 -4.28 11.06
N GLY A 453 -0.83 -4.46 9.93
CA GLY A 453 -0.98 -3.60 8.75
C GLY A 453 0.04 -2.49 8.65
N LEU A 454 -0.15 -1.61 7.65
CA LEU A 454 0.80 -0.57 7.27
C LEU A 454 0.15 0.80 7.12
N SER A 455 0.97 1.85 7.18
CA SER A 455 0.60 3.21 6.81
C SER A 455 1.67 3.84 5.90
N ALA A 456 1.24 4.78 5.08
CA ALA A 456 2.13 5.53 4.20
C ALA A 456 2.87 6.64 4.98
N GLY A 457 4.17 6.77 4.70
CA GLY A 457 5.00 7.87 5.14
C GLY A 457 5.42 8.78 3.98
N ALA A 458 6.37 9.66 4.29
CA ALA A 458 6.90 10.64 3.34
C ALA A 458 7.64 9.98 2.18
N VAL A 459 7.56 10.65 1.02
CA VAL A 459 8.35 10.39 -0.17
C VAL A 459 9.48 11.41 -0.20
N ALA A 460 10.72 10.94 -0.22
CA ALA A 460 11.90 11.80 -0.30
C ALA A 460 13.10 11.03 -0.89
N GLY A 461 13.88 11.70 -1.74
CA GLY A 461 15.13 11.15 -2.27
C GLY A 461 14.98 9.85 -3.05
N GLY A 462 13.85 9.68 -3.77
CA GLY A 462 13.57 8.45 -4.53
C GLY A 462 13.15 7.25 -3.66
N VAL A 463 12.72 7.48 -2.41
CA VAL A 463 12.23 6.44 -1.50
C VAL A 463 10.92 6.90 -0.88
N GLN A 464 9.98 5.97 -0.68
CA GLN A 464 8.86 6.15 0.23
C GLN A 464 9.07 5.33 1.50
N LYS A 465 8.98 5.98 2.67
CA LYS A 465 8.99 5.25 3.94
C LYS A 465 7.59 4.73 4.24
N LEU A 466 7.46 3.45 4.58
CA LEU A 466 6.23 2.86 5.10
C LEU A 466 6.41 2.49 6.57
N TYR A 467 5.34 2.59 7.36
CA TYR A 467 5.36 2.28 8.78
C TYR A 467 4.41 1.14 9.11
N GLY A 468 4.75 0.35 10.11
CA GLY A 468 3.93 -0.74 10.60
C GLY A 468 4.10 -0.96 12.09
N ALA A 469 3.28 -1.86 12.62
CA ALA A 469 3.36 -2.26 14.02
C ALA A 469 3.27 -3.78 14.17
N ALA A 470 3.98 -4.29 15.17
CA ALA A 470 3.92 -5.67 15.61
C ALA A 470 3.27 -5.71 17.00
N ASN A 471 2.25 -6.55 17.18
CA ASN A 471 1.49 -6.60 18.43
C ASN A 471 2.28 -7.21 19.60
N VAL A 472 3.22 -8.10 19.33
CA VAL A 472 4.01 -8.82 20.35
C VAL A 472 5.48 -8.92 19.92
N GLY A 473 6.36 -9.39 20.82
CA GLY A 473 7.77 -9.57 20.48
C GLY A 473 8.60 -8.29 20.61
N GLY A 474 9.80 -8.34 20.04
CA GLY A 474 10.74 -7.22 19.94
C GLY A 474 11.66 -7.01 21.15
N ASP A 475 11.55 -7.82 22.21
CA ASP A 475 12.33 -7.67 23.44
C ASP A 475 13.70 -8.38 23.41
N GLY A 476 14.07 -8.97 22.27
CA GLY A 476 15.31 -9.70 22.07
C GLY A 476 15.34 -11.09 22.69
N GLN A 477 14.25 -11.54 23.32
CA GLN A 477 14.17 -12.86 23.91
C GLN A 477 13.79 -13.92 22.88
N PRO A 478 14.42 -15.12 22.92
CA PRO A 478 13.99 -16.22 22.09
C PRO A 478 12.59 -16.70 22.50
N VAL A 479 11.82 -17.18 21.52
CA VAL A 479 10.49 -17.73 21.77
C VAL A 479 10.62 -19.13 22.36
N THR A 480 10.52 -19.23 23.69
CA THR A 480 10.79 -20.49 24.41
C THR A 480 9.55 -21.34 24.72
N THR A 481 8.33 -20.81 24.54
CA THR A 481 7.06 -21.53 24.82
C THR A 481 6.01 -21.32 23.73
N THR A 482 5.02 -22.21 23.63
CA THR A 482 3.92 -22.18 22.65
C THR A 482 2.74 -21.27 23.06
N ALA A 483 2.75 -20.71 24.27
CA ALA A 483 1.58 -20.03 24.83
C ALA A 483 1.59 -18.51 24.66
N THR A 484 2.75 -17.85 24.67
CA THR A 484 2.87 -16.39 24.51
C THR A 484 4.26 -16.02 24.02
N ALA A 485 4.37 -15.27 22.91
CA ALA A 485 5.61 -14.59 22.58
C ALA A 485 5.90 -13.54 23.68
N PRO A 486 7.12 -13.53 24.28
CA PRO A 486 7.54 -12.45 25.17
C PRO A 486 7.61 -11.13 24.38
N GLY A 487 7.66 -9.99 25.07
CA GLY A 487 7.70 -8.67 24.44
C GLY A 487 6.32 -8.06 24.17
N ASN A 488 6.32 -6.72 24.13
CA ASN A 488 5.10 -5.90 24.13
C ASN A 488 4.80 -5.26 22.77
N GLY A 489 5.51 -5.70 21.73
CA GLY A 489 5.34 -5.21 20.37
C GLY A 489 6.30 -4.10 20.00
N THR A 490 6.31 -3.77 18.71
CA THR A 490 7.23 -2.80 18.11
C THR A 490 6.52 -1.88 17.13
N ILE A 491 7.14 -0.73 16.88
CA ILE A 491 6.90 0.08 15.68
C ILE A 491 8.11 -0.07 14.78
N PHE A 492 7.86 -0.31 13.50
CA PHE A 492 8.91 -0.46 12.50
C PHE A 492 8.63 0.41 11.28
N SER A 493 9.67 0.62 10.49
CA SER A 493 9.58 1.19 9.15
C SER A 493 10.38 0.37 8.15
N PHE A 494 10.06 0.52 6.88
CA PHE A 494 10.92 0.07 5.79
C PHE A 494 10.84 1.06 4.64
N ASP A 495 11.86 1.00 3.79
CA ASP A 495 12.02 1.89 2.66
C ASP A 495 11.58 1.19 1.39
N VAL A 496 10.67 1.82 0.66
CA VAL A 496 10.24 1.41 -0.67
C VAL A 496 11.03 2.23 -1.69
N PRO A 497 12.01 1.63 -2.41
CA PRO A 497 12.69 2.31 -3.49
C PRO A 497 11.68 2.66 -4.60
N LEU A 498 11.68 3.92 -5.03
CA LEU A 498 10.77 4.39 -6.07
C LEU A 498 11.45 4.32 -7.44
N PRO A 499 10.69 4.08 -8.52
CA PRO A 499 11.22 4.07 -9.87
C PRO A 499 11.92 5.40 -10.20
N THR A 500 13.18 5.31 -10.62
CA THR A 500 13.93 6.46 -11.15
C THR A 500 13.67 6.62 -12.64
N ALA A 501 13.80 7.84 -13.15
CA ALA A 501 13.76 8.11 -14.57
C ALA A 501 14.77 7.24 -15.32
N SER A 502 14.40 6.82 -16.52
CA SER A 502 15.31 6.14 -17.43
C SER A 502 14.98 6.50 -18.88
N PHE A 503 15.98 6.49 -19.75
CA PHE A 503 15.77 6.66 -21.18
C PHE A 503 15.25 5.34 -21.76
N SER A 504 14.00 5.32 -22.20
CA SER A 504 13.47 4.22 -23.03
C SER A 504 14.05 4.27 -24.44
N GLU A 505 14.38 5.48 -24.91
CA GLU A 505 15.22 5.71 -26.08
C GLU A 505 16.25 6.78 -25.72
N ALA A 506 17.53 6.44 -25.84
CA ALA A 506 18.62 7.37 -25.57
C ALA A 506 18.52 8.61 -26.48
N LEU A 507 19.12 9.72 -26.07
CA LEU A 507 19.22 10.90 -26.90
C LEU A 507 20.03 10.55 -28.16
N THR A 508 19.40 10.70 -29.32
CA THR A 508 20.01 10.47 -30.63
C THR A 508 19.94 11.72 -31.49
N ALA A 509 20.87 11.83 -32.42
CA ALA A 509 20.87 12.84 -33.47
C ALA A 509 20.57 12.18 -34.81
N SER A 510 19.94 12.92 -35.73
CA SER A 510 19.60 12.42 -37.06
C SER A 510 20.82 12.09 -37.92
N VAL A 511 21.98 12.68 -37.60
CA VAL A 511 23.27 12.50 -38.27
C VAL A 511 24.40 12.61 -37.25
N ASP A 512 25.54 11.99 -37.55
CA ASP A 512 26.79 12.08 -36.78
C ASP A 512 27.68 13.25 -37.23
N THR A 513 27.48 13.75 -38.45
CA THR A 513 28.25 14.80 -39.10
C THR A 513 27.32 15.72 -39.91
N ALA A 514 27.52 17.03 -39.84
CA ALA A 514 26.84 18.00 -40.71
C ALA A 514 27.63 19.30 -40.81
N ALA A 515 27.37 20.09 -41.86
CA ALA A 515 28.04 21.38 -42.03
C ALA A 515 27.56 22.39 -40.97
N VAL A 516 28.47 23.25 -40.50
CA VAL A 516 28.13 24.35 -39.57
C VAL A 516 27.00 25.21 -40.16
N GLY A 517 26.02 25.57 -39.33
CA GLY A 517 24.80 26.28 -39.73
C GLY A 517 23.66 25.40 -40.23
N SER A 518 23.88 24.09 -40.42
CA SER A 518 22.81 23.15 -40.79
C SER A 518 21.88 22.86 -39.61
N SER A 519 20.60 22.65 -39.90
CA SER A 519 19.61 22.14 -38.95
C SER A 519 19.63 20.62 -38.96
N ILE A 520 19.83 20.00 -37.80
CA ILE A 520 19.69 18.56 -37.56
C ILE A 520 18.53 18.32 -36.59
N HIS A 521 18.17 17.06 -36.36
CA HIS A 521 17.10 16.70 -35.44
C HIS A 521 17.60 15.83 -34.30
N LEU A 522 17.11 16.08 -33.08
CA LEU A 522 17.31 15.24 -31.91
C LEU A 522 16.02 14.46 -31.56
N SER A 523 16.17 13.23 -31.10
CA SER A 523 15.07 12.39 -30.61
C SER A 523 15.45 11.69 -29.31
N TRP A 524 14.49 11.54 -28.40
CA TRP A 524 14.65 10.81 -27.14
C TRP A 524 13.29 10.41 -26.59
N SER A 525 13.28 9.42 -25.70
CA SER A 525 12.11 9.09 -24.90
C SER A 525 12.53 8.65 -23.51
N THR A 526 11.77 9.06 -22.50
CA THR A 526 12.02 8.67 -21.11
C THR A 526 10.80 8.03 -20.47
N THR A 527 11.05 7.27 -19.42
CA THR A 527 10.03 6.78 -18.49
C THR A 527 10.33 7.33 -17.11
N GLN A 528 9.29 7.55 -16.30
CA GLN A 528 9.42 8.04 -14.91
C GLN A 528 10.13 9.39 -14.74
N ALA A 529 10.26 10.18 -15.83
CA ALA A 529 10.75 11.56 -15.77
C ALA A 529 9.61 12.54 -15.47
N SER A 530 9.91 13.56 -14.65
CA SER A 530 9.01 14.67 -14.34
C SER A 530 9.27 15.90 -15.21
N SER A 531 10.53 16.09 -15.62
CA SER A 531 10.98 17.20 -16.47
C SER A 531 12.34 16.89 -17.07
N CYS A 532 12.70 17.53 -18.20
CA CYS A 532 14.02 17.41 -18.80
C CYS A 532 14.61 18.78 -19.14
N THR A 533 15.93 18.92 -19.04
CA THR A 533 16.67 20.15 -19.32
C THR A 533 17.86 19.84 -20.24
N ALA A 534 17.93 20.58 -21.34
CA ALA A 534 19.03 20.51 -22.30
C ALA A 534 20.26 21.32 -21.83
N SER A 535 21.46 20.83 -22.16
CA SER A 535 22.72 21.54 -21.96
C SER A 535 23.77 21.16 -23.00
N GLY A 536 24.80 22.02 -23.17
CA GLY A 536 25.84 21.88 -24.19
C GLY A 536 25.57 22.77 -25.39
N ALA A 537 25.59 22.21 -26.60
CA ALA A 537 25.31 22.90 -27.87
C ALA A 537 23.82 23.27 -28.09
N TRP A 538 23.00 23.11 -27.05
CA TRP A 538 21.58 23.44 -26.95
C TRP A 538 21.26 23.72 -25.48
N SER A 539 20.13 24.37 -25.21
CA SER A 539 19.77 24.73 -23.83
C SER A 539 18.26 24.85 -23.63
N GLY A 540 17.84 24.87 -22.37
CA GLY A 540 16.46 25.15 -21.96
C GLY A 540 15.66 23.91 -21.59
N ALA A 541 14.43 24.15 -21.13
CA ALA A 541 13.50 23.09 -20.75
C ALA A 541 13.02 22.31 -21.98
N GLN A 542 12.95 21.00 -21.83
CA GLN A 542 12.55 20.06 -22.87
C GLN A 542 11.42 19.16 -22.37
N GLN A 543 10.67 18.59 -23.32
CA GLN A 543 9.67 17.57 -23.01
C GLN A 543 10.34 16.27 -22.55
N THR A 544 9.62 15.45 -21.78
CA THR A 544 10.11 14.15 -21.29
C THR A 544 10.30 13.13 -22.43
N SER A 545 9.57 13.30 -23.52
CA SER A 545 9.84 12.64 -24.80
C SER A 545 9.79 13.66 -25.94
N GLY A 546 10.74 13.58 -26.86
CA GLY A 546 10.88 14.48 -27.99
C GLY A 546 11.17 13.71 -29.27
N SER A 547 10.49 14.07 -30.36
CA SER A 547 10.75 13.49 -31.67
C SER A 547 11.06 14.59 -32.67
N LYS A 548 12.17 14.44 -33.39
CA LYS A 548 12.62 15.35 -34.45
C LYS A 548 12.78 16.81 -33.99
N VAL A 549 13.26 17.05 -32.78
CA VAL A 549 13.47 18.39 -32.24
C VAL A 549 14.63 19.07 -32.99
N PRO A 550 14.40 20.19 -33.70
CA PRO A 550 15.43 20.81 -34.53
C PRO A 550 16.48 21.53 -33.68
N VAL A 551 17.76 21.36 -34.03
CA VAL A 551 18.90 22.11 -33.47
C VAL A 551 19.86 22.51 -34.59
N VAL A 552 20.53 23.65 -34.45
CA VAL A 552 21.49 24.16 -35.44
C VAL A 552 22.90 23.95 -34.92
N LEU A 553 23.78 23.40 -35.76
CA LEU A 553 25.21 23.27 -35.42
C LEU A 553 25.89 24.64 -35.45
N ALA A 554 26.39 25.08 -34.30
CA ALA A 554 26.94 26.43 -34.14
C ALA A 554 28.46 26.50 -34.31
N VAL A 555 29.17 25.40 -34.04
CA VAL A 555 30.64 25.37 -34.06
C VAL A 555 31.17 24.28 -34.99
N GLU A 556 32.31 24.56 -35.60
CA GLU A 556 33.14 23.55 -36.26
C GLU A 556 33.76 22.63 -35.20
N GLY A 557 33.84 21.34 -35.49
CA GLY A 557 34.25 20.30 -34.54
C GLY A 557 33.11 19.75 -33.69
N GLU A 558 33.42 19.27 -32.49
CA GLU A 558 32.47 18.51 -31.67
C GLU A 558 31.37 19.40 -31.05
N ASN A 559 30.11 19.15 -31.43
CA ASN A 559 28.93 19.71 -30.80
C ASN A 559 28.30 18.67 -29.87
N SER A 560 28.38 18.89 -28.55
CA SER A 560 27.84 17.99 -27.53
C SER A 560 26.44 18.40 -27.10
N PHE A 561 25.45 17.53 -27.27
CA PHE A 561 24.08 17.70 -26.81
C PHE A 561 23.82 16.78 -25.64
N SER A 562 23.58 17.33 -24.45
CA SER A 562 23.20 16.56 -23.26
C SER A 562 21.78 16.88 -22.83
N LEU A 563 21.01 15.86 -22.46
CA LEU A 563 19.68 15.97 -21.89
C LEU A 563 19.67 15.34 -20.50
N THR A 564 19.40 16.16 -19.47
CA THR A 564 19.26 15.71 -18.09
C THR A 564 17.80 15.73 -17.70
N CYS A 565 17.26 14.59 -17.27
CA CYS A 565 15.87 14.43 -16.87
C CYS A 565 15.77 14.16 -15.38
N SER A 566 14.94 14.95 -14.70
CA SER A 566 14.61 14.76 -13.28
C SER A 566 13.65 13.58 -13.15
N SER A 567 13.92 12.70 -12.18
CA SER A 567 12.99 11.63 -11.82
C SER A 567 11.74 12.20 -11.17
N GLN A 568 10.65 11.43 -11.21
CA GLN A 568 9.55 11.65 -10.29
C GLN A 568 10.02 11.39 -8.84
N ASN A 569 9.27 11.91 -7.86
CA ASN A 569 9.48 11.63 -6.43
C ASN A 569 10.90 11.96 -5.90
N ASP A 570 11.51 13.01 -6.43
CA ASP A 570 12.87 13.46 -6.08
C ASP A 570 13.95 12.37 -6.21
N GLY A 571 13.73 11.41 -7.11
CA GLY A 571 14.74 10.40 -7.45
C GLY A 571 15.96 11.01 -8.16
N GLN A 572 17.06 10.26 -8.21
CA GLN A 572 18.28 10.72 -8.87
C GLN A 572 18.02 11.07 -10.35
N PRO A 573 18.55 12.19 -10.86
CA PRO A 573 18.37 12.56 -12.26
C PRO A 573 19.19 11.66 -13.18
N VAL A 574 18.72 11.46 -14.41
CA VAL A 574 19.44 10.71 -15.45
C VAL A 574 19.86 11.62 -16.58
N THR A 575 21.01 11.35 -17.18
CA THR A 575 21.54 12.14 -18.30
C THR A 575 21.88 11.26 -19.49
N SER A 576 21.49 11.69 -20.69
CA SER A 576 21.91 11.12 -21.96
C SER A 576 22.63 12.18 -22.78
N LYS A 577 23.68 11.78 -23.51
CA LYS A 577 24.51 12.68 -24.31
C LYS A 577 24.74 12.10 -25.69
N VAL A 578 24.68 12.95 -26.71
CA VAL A 578 25.06 12.66 -28.09
C VAL A 578 25.98 13.77 -28.61
N THR A 579 26.91 13.41 -29.49
CA THR A 579 27.85 14.35 -30.10
C THR A 579 27.71 14.33 -31.62
N VAL A 580 27.76 15.50 -32.25
CA VAL A 580 27.70 15.65 -33.71
C VAL A 580 28.89 16.48 -34.15
N GLN A 581 29.58 16.05 -35.21
CA GLN A 581 30.75 16.76 -35.75
C GLN A 581 30.31 17.82 -36.78
N GLY A 582 30.64 19.07 -36.50
CA GLY A 582 30.45 20.21 -37.40
C GLY A 582 31.60 20.31 -38.40
N THR A 583 31.33 20.20 -39.69
CA THR A 583 32.35 20.39 -40.74
C THR A 583 32.33 21.81 -41.28
N ALA A 584 33.50 22.37 -41.59
CA ALA A 584 33.61 23.67 -42.26
C ALA A 584 32.84 23.66 -43.58
N VAL A 585 32.10 24.73 -43.84
CA VAL A 585 31.54 24.99 -45.17
C VAL A 585 32.71 25.47 -46.03
N THR A 586 33.17 24.66 -46.99
CA THR A 586 34.13 25.13 -47.99
C THR A 586 33.44 26.17 -48.86
N GLN A 587 33.75 27.44 -48.62
CA GLN A 587 33.35 28.52 -49.51
C GLN A 587 33.99 28.25 -50.89
N PRO A 588 33.23 28.23 -52.00
CA PRO A 588 33.83 28.10 -53.33
C PRO A 588 34.80 29.25 -53.54
N GLY A 589 36.09 28.92 -53.64
CA GLY A 589 37.12 29.91 -53.94
C GLY A 589 36.79 30.59 -55.26
N THR A 590 36.69 31.92 -55.22
CA THR A 590 36.66 32.75 -56.43
C THR A 590 38.01 32.62 -57.12
N GLY A 591 38.15 31.61 -57.98
CA GLY A 591 39.26 31.53 -58.92
C GLY A 591 39.10 32.59 -60.00
N SER A 592 40.04 33.53 -60.07
CA SER A 592 40.20 34.43 -61.22
C SER A 592 41.68 34.46 -61.60
N GLY A 593 41.99 33.84 -62.74
CA GLY A 593 43.26 33.97 -63.45
C GLY A 593 43.30 35.26 -64.28
N GLY A 594 44.53 35.73 -64.56
CA GLY A 594 44.85 37.00 -65.23
C GLY A 594 44.21 37.21 -66.62
N SER A 595 44.21 38.40 -67.20
CA SER A 595 45.35 39.31 -67.36
C SER A 595 44.89 40.72 -67.82
N THR A 596 45.69 41.72 -67.43
CA THR A 596 45.92 43.06 -68.03
C THR A 596 44.85 43.72 -68.91
N GLU A 597 44.34 44.88 -68.47
CA GLU A 597 44.53 46.15 -69.20
C GLU A 597 44.26 47.38 -68.31
N THR A 598 44.95 48.46 -68.66
CA THR A 598 45.15 49.73 -67.97
C THR A 598 43.92 50.64 -67.89
N GLY A 599 43.73 51.34 -66.77
CA GLY A 599 42.75 52.43 -66.69
C GLY A 599 42.74 53.13 -65.33
N ASN A 600 42.81 54.46 -65.36
CA ASN A 600 43.16 55.38 -64.28
C ASN A 600 41.98 55.79 -63.36
N SER A 601 42.31 56.30 -62.15
CA SER A 601 41.46 57.09 -61.22
C SER A 601 40.30 56.34 -60.53
N SER A 602 39.83 56.62 -59.30
CA SER A 602 40.08 57.62 -58.26
C SER A 602 39.35 57.18 -56.96
N ASN A 603 39.83 57.65 -55.81
CA ASN A 603 39.16 57.93 -54.52
C ASN A 603 37.95 57.12 -53.97
N GLY A 604 38.05 56.81 -52.66
CA GLY A 604 36.93 56.73 -51.70
C GLY A 604 36.51 55.29 -51.36
N GLY A 605 36.51 54.79 -50.12
CA GLY A 605 36.36 55.46 -48.84
C GLY A 605 34.94 55.29 -48.29
N GLY A 606 34.64 54.12 -47.69
CA GLY A 606 33.76 53.97 -46.53
C GLY A 606 32.22 54.04 -46.69
N GLY A 607 31.55 53.04 -46.11
CA GLY A 607 30.31 53.25 -45.34
C GLY A 607 28.98 52.92 -46.03
N GLY A 608 28.54 51.67 -45.92
CA GLY A 608 27.14 51.29 -46.13
C GLY A 608 26.37 51.28 -44.79
N GLY A 609 25.29 52.06 -44.71
CA GLY A 609 24.12 51.76 -43.87
C GLY A 609 22.90 51.55 -44.78
N PRO A 610 21.66 51.54 -44.27
CA PRO A 610 21.13 50.92 -43.06
C PRO A 610 20.18 49.74 -43.41
N LEU A 611 20.01 48.75 -42.52
CA LEU A 611 18.94 47.76 -42.67
C LEU A 611 17.61 48.34 -42.21
N SER A 612 16.65 48.27 -43.14
CA SER A 612 15.29 48.77 -43.09
C SER A 612 14.41 48.06 -42.06
N ALA A 613 13.60 48.87 -41.39
CA ALA A 613 12.61 48.52 -40.40
C ALA A 613 11.42 47.75 -40.97
N TRP A 614 11.45 46.42 -40.92
CA TRP A 614 10.27 45.55 -40.91
C TRP A 614 10.65 44.30 -40.15
N LEU A 615 10.21 44.18 -38.88
CA LEU A 615 10.01 42.91 -38.12
C LEU A 615 9.66 43.11 -36.62
N LEU A 616 9.49 44.35 -36.12
CA LEU A 616 9.01 44.59 -34.75
C LEU A 616 7.48 44.81 -34.67
N ALA A 617 6.71 43.85 -35.17
CA ALA A 617 5.27 43.75 -34.91
C ALA A 617 4.87 42.27 -34.84
N PRO A 618 5.13 41.59 -33.70
CA PRO A 618 3.98 41.20 -32.88
C PRO A 618 4.21 41.16 -31.35
N LEU A 619 5.27 41.75 -30.80
CA LEU A 619 5.59 41.64 -29.36
C LEU A 619 4.90 42.68 -28.43
N ALA A 620 4.06 43.56 -28.97
CA ALA A 620 3.34 44.56 -28.15
C ALA A 620 1.89 44.15 -27.75
N ALA A 621 1.35 43.04 -28.28
CA ALA A 621 -0.07 42.68 -28.07
C ALA A 621 -0.34 41.79 -26.83
N LEU A 622 0.67 41.14 -26.23
CA LEU A 622 0.48 40.25 -25.07
C LEU A 622 0.73 40.92 -23.71
N ALA A 623 1.26 42.14 -23.69
CA ALA A 623 1.47 42.92 -22.46
C ALA A 623 0.23 43.71 -22.01
N TRP A 624 -0.77 43.89 -22.89
CA TRP A 624 -1.98 44.68 -22.58
C TRP A 624 -3.18 43.82 -22.10
N ALA A 625 -3.17 42.51 -22.36
CA ALA A 625 -4.24 41.60 -21.92
C ALA A 625 -4.11 41.16 -20.44
N ARG A 626 -2.94 41.30 -19.80
CA ARG A 626 -2.73 40.90 -18.40
C ARG A 626 -3.00 41.99 -17.35
N ARG A 627 -3.36 43.22 -17.75
CA ARG A 627 -3.62 44.33 -16.81
C ARG A 627 -5.11 44.62 -16.50
N ARG A 628 -6.07 43.80 -16.98
CA ARG A 628 -7.51 44.04 -16.74
C ARG A 628 -8.25 43.05 -15.83
N SER A 629 -7.59 42.07 -15.18
CA SER A 629 -8.31 41.12 -14.30
C SER A 629 -8.24 41.42 -12.79
N LEU A 630 -7.73 42.58 -12.37
CA LEU A 630 -7.69 42.94 -10.95
C LEU A 630 -8.15 44.39 -10.76
N LYS A 631 -9.48 44.60 -10.61
CA LYS A 631 -10.10 45.44 -9.56
C LYS A 631 -11.60 45.64 -9.76
N SER A 632 -12.30 45.58 -8.63
CA SER A 632 -13.65 46.08 -8.28
C SER A 632 -14.85 45.25 -8.80
N SER A 633 -15.87 44.92 -7.99
CA SER A 633 -16.49 45.78 -6.98
C SER A 633 -17.28 45.03 -5.87
N PRO A 634 -17.75 45.75 -4.83
CA PRO A 634 -18.37 45.25 -3.61
C PRO A 634 -19.91 45.20 -3.67
N ASN A 635 -20.50 44.32 -2.86
CA ASN A 635 -21.64 44.54 -1.95
C ASN A 635 -21.95 43.25 -1.19
#